data_AF-A0A960T720-F1
#
_entry.id   AF-A0A960T720-F1
#
_cell.length_a   1.000
_cell.length_b   1.000
_cell.length_c   1.000
_cell.angle_alpha   90.00
_cell.angle_beta   90.00
_cell.angle_gamma   90.00
#
_symmetry.space_group_name_H-M   'P 1'
#
loop_
_entity.id
_entity.type
_entity.pdbx_description
1 polymer ?
#
loop_
_entity_poly.entity_id
_entity_poly.type
_entity_poly.pdbx_seq_one_letter_code
_entity_poly.pdbx_strand_id
1 'polypeptide(L)'
;MNKNITRILDEYKADELGLPVVIRSVPVIDLAGEEVLDINYAQVSAAIFSALILKPYRLTGSEVKFMRLFMELTLEGLAKKLHVTHPSVLSWERCEQQHTNMSESTEALLRILAAQQSKKDQELISVVLDTFFHGKYSEEDGRVTTIVELNPASDSELPQVRFSLDPELQSASEERQGQRGLRKSKA
;
A
#
# COMPACT_ATOMS: atom_id res chain seq x y z
N MET A 1 -22.23 14.67 16.45
CA MET A 1 -21.56 14.75 17.76
C MET A 1 -20.43 15.73 17.61
N ASN A 2 -20.36 16.79 18.42
CA ASN A 2 -19.16 17.63 18.46
C ASN A 2 -18.08 16.84 19.19
N LYS A 3 -17.03 16.43 18.47
CA LYS A 3 -15.86 15.78 19.06
C LYS A 3 -14.97 16.86 19.67
N ASN A 4 -14.62 16.73 20.95
CA ASN A 4 -13.63 17.60 21.57
C ASN A 4 -12.24 17.00 21.31
N ILE A 5 -11.56 17.51 20.28
CA ILE A 5 -10.16 17.16 20.02
C ILE A 5 -9.31 17.77 21.14
N THR A 6 -8.61 16.93 21.88
CA THR A 6 -7.70 17.35 22.97
C THR A 6 -6.32 17.69 22.46
N ARG A 7 -5.81 16.92 21.49
CA ARG A 7 -4.51 17.14 20.84
C ARG A 7 -4.42 16.40 19.50
N ILE A 8 -3.35 16.70 18.75
CA ILE A 8 -3.00 16.02 17.50
C ILE A 8 -1.66 15.31 17.72
N LEU A 9 -1.60 14.02 17.40
CA LEU A 9 -0.35 13.27 17.31
C LEU A 9 0.27 13.45 15.93
N ASP A 10 1.56 13.74 15.88
CA ASP A 10 2.28 13.91 14.63
C ASP A 10 2.30 12.62 13.80
N GLU A 11 2.62 11.49 14.44
CA GLU A 11 2.71 10.18 13.80
C GLU A 11 2.16 9.05 14.68
N TYR A 12 1.53 8.07 14.04
CA TYR A 12 1.05 6.81 14.63
C TYR A 12 1.37 5.66 13.68
N LYS A 13 1.97 4.58 14.20
CA LYS A 13 2.25 3.35 13.43
C LYS A 13 1.06 2.41 13.57
N ALA A 14 0.39 2.15 12.46
CA ALA A 14 -0.85 1.37 12.42
C ALA A 14 -0.57 -0.10 12.05
N ASP A 15 0.11 -0.82 12.93
CA ASP A 15 0.50 -2.23 12.72
C ASP A 15 -0.73 -3.16 12.55
N GLU A 16 -1.88 -2.77 13.12
CA GLU A 16 -3.17 -3.45 13.02
C GLU A 16 -3.72 -3.57 11.59
N LEU A 17 -3.26 -2.73 10.65
CA LEU A 17 -3.65 -2.81 9.25
C LEU A 17 -2.94 -3.96 8.51
N GLY A 18 -1.99 -4.64 9.15
CA GLY A 18 -1.19 -5.71 8.54
C GLY A 18 -0.25 -5.23 7.43
N LEU A 19 -0.01 -3.91 7.38
CA LEU A 19 0.83 -3.21 6.42
C LEU A 19 1.73 -2.22 7.18
N PRO A 20 2.92 -1.88 6.64
CA PRO A 20 3.76 -0.84 7.18
C PRO A 20 3.11 0.52 6.87
N VAL A 21 2.24 0.97 7.77
CA VAL A 21 1.46 2.20 7.63
C VAL A 21 1.81 3.17 8.75
N VAL A 22 2.13 4.39 8.35
CA VAL A 22 2.28 5.54 9.27
C VAL A 22 1.15 6.50 9.00
N ILE A 23 0.32 6.77 10.00
CA ILE A 23 -0.76 7.75 9.95
C ILE A 23 -0.28 9.03 10.62
N ARG A 24 -0.46 10.16 9.94
CA ARG A 24 -0.04 11.48 10.39
C ARG A 24 -1.22 12.38 10.70
N SER A 25 -0.98 13.38 11.55
CA SER A 25 -1.99 14.33 12.00
C SER A 25 -3.20 13.64 12.66
N VAL A 26 -2.92 12.70 13.57
CA VAL A 26 -3.96 11.87 14.19
C VAL A 26 -4.64 12.64 15.33
N PRO A 27 -5.95 12.92 15.23
CA PRO A 27 -6.68 13.57 16.31
C PRO A 27 -6.85 12.61 17.50
N VAL A 28 -6.63 13.14 18.70
CA VAL A 28 -6.94 12.48 19.97
C VAL A 28 -8.16 13.16 20.55
N ILE A 29 -9.13 12.37 20.97
CA ILE A 29 -10.36 12.85 21.62
C ILE A 29 -10.46 12.29 23.03
N ASP A 30 -11.10 13.05 23.92
CA ASP A 30 -11.52 12.54 25.22
C ASP A 30 -12.87 11.81 25.05
N LEU A 31 -12.87 10.52 25.38
CA LEU A 31 -14.07 9.71 25.45
C LEU A 31 -14.22 9.14 26.86
N ALA A 32 -15.07 9.78 27.66
CA ALA A 32 -15.36 9.40 29.04
C ALA A 32 -14.13 9.42 29.98
N GLY A 33 -13.23 10.39 29.79
CA GLY A 33 -12.02 10.57 30.59
C GLY A 33 -10.83 9.76 30.09
N GLU A 34 -10.99 9.00 29.00
CA GLU A 34 -9.92 8.25 28.34
C GLU A 34 -9.54 8.95 27.02
N GLU A 35 -8.23 9.12 26.81
CA GLU A 35 -7.72 9.62 25.52
C GLU A 35 -7.71 8.48 24.50
N VAL A 36 -8.47 8.65 23.40
CA VAL A 36 -8.54 7.67 22.31
C VAL A 36 -8.20 8.32 20.97
N LEU A 37 -7.60 7.54 20.07
CA LEU A 37 -7.32 7.98 18.70
C LEU A 37 -8.63 8.02 17.91
N ASP A 38 -8.94 9.15 17.31
CA ASP A 38 -10.11 9.32 16.44
C ASP A 38 -9.73 9.05 14.99
N ILE A 39 -9.43 7.77 14.70
CA ILE A 39 -9.08 7.31 13.35
C ILE A 39 -10.29 6.60 12.73
N ASN A 40 -10.75 7.10 11.59
CA ASN A 40 -11.72 6.39 10.77
C ASN A 40 -11.01 5.32 9.92
N TYR A 41 -10.82 4.12 10.49
CA TYR A 41 -10.13 3.02 9.81
C TYR A 41 -10.80 2.60 8.49
N ALA A 42 -12.11 2.79 8.34
CA ALA A 42 -12.79 2.49 7.08
C ALA A 42 -12.35 3.43 5.96
N GLN A 43 -12.26 4.74 6.26
CA GLN A 43 -11.76 5.72 5.30
C GLN A 43 -10.27 5.55 5.02
N VAL A 44 -9.47 5.30 6.06
CA VAL A 44 -8.04 5.00 5.90
C VAL A 44 -7.83 3.78 5.00
N SER A 45 -8.55 2.69 5.27
CA SER A 45 -8.44 1.46 4.46
C SER A 45 -8.86 1.69 3.02
N ALA A 46 -9.95 2.44 2.79
CA ALA A 46 -10.40 2.78 1.44
C ALA A 46 -9.41 3.67 0.67
N ALA A 47 -8.77 4.62 1.37
CA ALA A 47 -7.74 5.47 0.79
C ALA A 47 -6.48 4.66 0.44
N ILE A 48 -6.01 3.79 1.35
CA ILE A 48 -4.88 2.88 1.10
C ILE A 48 -5.19 1.96 -0.09
N PHE A 49 -6.36 1.33 -0.11
CA PHE A 49 -6.75 0.46 -1.21
C PHE A 49 -6.71 1.19 -2.56
N SER A 50 -7.26 2.40 -2.61
CA SER A 50 -7.24 3.25 -3.81
C SER A 50 -5.82 3.61 -4.24
N ALA A 51 -4.94 3.90 -3.28
CA ALA A 51 -3.54 4.23 -3.54
C ALA A 51 -2.74 3.02 -4.05
N LEU A 52 -3.00 1.82 -3.51
CA LEU A 52 -2.31 0.58 -3.90
C LEU A 52 -2.58 0.20 -5.36
N ILE A 53 -3.76 0.50 -5.89
CA ILE A 53 -4.09 0.31 -7.32
C ILE A 53 -3.07 1.04 -8.21
N LEU A 54 -2.72 2.27 -7.81
CA LEU A 54 -1.85 3.17 -8.58
C LEU A 54 -0.40 3.21 -8.07
N LYS A 55 -0.04 2.34 -7.12
CA LYS A 55 1.31 2.32 -6.52
C LYS A 55 2.37 2.15 -7.62
N PRO A 56 3.39 3.01 -7.72
CA PRO A 56 4.38 2.94 -8.81
C PRO A 56 5.44 1.84 -8.62
N TYR A 57 5.29 0.98 -7.60
CA TYR A 57 6.20 -0.11 -7.24
C TYR A 57 5.48 -1.46 -7.25
N ARG A 58 6.23 -2.55 -7.27
CA ARG A 58 5.71 -3.92 -7.07
C ARG A 58 4.86 -4.01 -5.80
N LEU A 59 3.81 -4.82 -5.85
CA LEU A 59 3.04 -5.16 -4.66
C LEU A 59 3.81 -6.15 -3.78
N THR A 60 3.75 -5.93 -2.46
CA THR A 60 4.26 -6.87 -1.46
C THR A 60 3.20 -7.93 -1.13
N GLY A 61 3.62 -9.02 -0.47
CA GLY A 61 2.67 -10.05 -0.02
C GLY A 61 1.60 -9.52 0.93
N SER A 62 2.00 -8.63 1.85
CA SER A 62 1.08 -7.97 2.78
C SER A 62 0.08 -7.08 2.06
N GLU A 63 0.52 -6.35 1.02
CA GLU A 63 -0.36 -5.51 0.19
C GLU A 63 -1.35 -6.34 -0.61
N VAL A 64 -0.91 -7.46 -1.20
CA VAL A 64 -1.81 -8.40 -1.89
C VAL A 64 -2.85 -8.95 -0.92
N LYS A 65 -2.45 -9.36 0.29
CA LYS A 65 -3.35 -9.83 1.34
C LYS A 65 -4.36 -8.76 1.74
N PHE A 66 -3.90 -7.53 1.97
CA PHE A 66 -4.74 -6.39 2.30
C PHE A 66 -5.79 -6.14 1.21
N MET A 67 -5.35 -6.03 -0.06
CA MET A 67 -6.26 -5.81 -1.19
C MET A 67 -7.29 -6.94 -1.33
N ARG A 68 -6.86 -8.20 -1.17
CA ARG A 68 -7.77 -9.35 -1.23
C ARG A 68 -8.85 -9.27 -0.15
N LEU A 69 -8.45 -9.02 1.10
CA LEU A 69 -9.37 -8.91 2.22
C LEU A 69 -10.30 -7.71 2.09
N PHE A 70 -9.80 -6.58 1.59
CA PHE A 70 -10.60 -5.39 1.31
C PHE A 70 -11.69 -5.65 0.26
N MET A 71 -11.38 -6.47 -0.76
CA MET A 71 -12.36 -6.93 -1.76
C MET A 71 -13.25 -8.08 -1.26
N GLU A 72 -13.13 -8.49 0.02
CA GLU A 72 -13.88 -9.58 0.64
C GLU A 72 -13.69 -10.95 -0.07
N LEU A 73 -12.53 -11.18 -0.67
CA LEU A 73 -12.24 -12.40 -1.42
C LEU A 73 -11.53 -13.45 -0.56
N THR A 74 -11.95 -14.71 -0.69
CA THR A 74 -11.15 -15.85 -0.21
C THR A 74 -9.92 -16.05 -1.10
N LEU A 75 -8.93 -16.81 -0.63
CA LEU A 75 -7.76 -17.18 -1.44
C LEU A 75 -8.18 -17.84 -2.77
N GLU A 76 -9.17 -18.75 -2.71
CA GLU A 76 -9.72 -19.42 -3.89
C GLU A 76 -10.51 -18.45 -4.79
N GLY A 77 -11.27 -17.54 -4.19
CA GLY A 77 -12.02 -16.51 -4.93
C GLY A 77 -11.09 -15.60 -5.74
N LEU A 78 -9.98 -15.15 -5.15
CA LEU A 78 -8.99 -14.36 -5.86
C LEU A 78 -8.28 -15.19 -6.94
N ALA A 79 -7.88 -16.42 -6.63
CA ALA A 79 -7.22 -17.30 -7.59
C ALA A 79 -8.09 -17.52 -8.84
N LYS A 80 -9.39 -17.76 -8.64
CA LYS A 80 -10.38 -17.92 -9.72
C LYS A 80 -10.50 -16.67 -10.58
N LYS A 81 -10.58 -15.48 -9.96
CA LYS A 81 -10.69 -14.19 -10.70
C LYS A 81 -9.43 -13.86 -11.50
N LEU A 82 -8.25 -14.26 -11.02
CA LEU A 82 -6.97 -14.04 -11.71
C LEU A 82 -6.55 -15.20 -12.63
N HIS A 83 -7.36 -16.26 -12.74
CA HIS A 83 -7.04 -17.47 -13.50
C HIS A 83 -5.69 -18.12 -13.10
N VAL A 84 -5.39 -18.11 -11.80
CA VAL A 84 -4.20 -18.73 -11.21
C VAL A 84 -4.58 -19.83 -10.23
N THR A 85 -3.59 -20.54 -9.69
CA THR A 85 -3.83 -21.57 -8.67
C THR A 85 -3.96 -20.96 -7.28
N HIS A 86 -4.75 -21.59 -6.41
CA HIS A 86 -4.83 -21.22 -4.99
C HIS A 86 -3.45 -21.17 -4.30
N PRO A 87 -2.55 -22.16 -4.49
CA PRO A 87 -1.18 -22.10 -3.99
C PRO A 87 -0.38 -20.87 -4.46
N SER A 88 -0.62 -20.36 -5.68
CA SER A 88 0.04 -19.15 -6.17
C SER A 88 -0.32 -17.95 -5.30
N VAL A 89 -1.60 -17.73 -5.03
CA VAL A 89 -2.07 -16.63 -4.16
C VAL A 89 -1.49 -16.75 -2.76
N LEU A 90 -1.54 -17.96 -2.18
CA LEU A 90 -0.97 -18.21 -0.86
C LEU A 90 0.54 -17.95 -0.83
N SER A 91 1.27 -18.31 -1.90
CA SER A 91 2.70 -18.06 -2.01
C SER A 91 3.02 -16.57 -2.09
N TRP A 92 2.18 -15.77 -2.75
CA TRP A 92 2.37 -14.32 -2.83
C TRP A 92 2.18 -13.66 -1.47
N GLU A 93 1.13 -14.03 -0.73
CA GLU A 93 0.89 -13.44 0.60
C GLU A 93 1.98 -13.79 1.61
N ARG A 94 2.62 -14.95 1.46
CA ARG A 94 3.78 -15.36 2.27
C ARG A 94 5.04 -14.54 2.03
N CYS A 95 5.09 -13.71 0.99
CA CYS A 95 6.18 -12.74 0.81
C CYS A 95 6.15 -11.62 1.85
N GLU A 96 5.04 -11.44 2.58
CA GLU A 96 4.89 -10.40 3.61
C GLU A 96 5.34 -9.02 3.09
N GLN A 97 6.33 -8.39 3.71
CA GLN A 97 6.82 -7.07 3.31
C GLN A 97 7.78 -7.07 2.11
N GLN A 98 7.99 -8.23 1.50
CA GLN A 98 8.79 -8.37 0.29
C GLN A 98 7.89 -8.36 -0.95
N HIS A 99 8.44 -7.92 -2.07
CA HIS A 99 7.80 -8.01 -3.38
C HIS A 99 7.37 -9.44 -3.70
N THR A 100 6.21 -9.57 -4.33
CA THR A 100 5.73 -10.88 -4.77
C THR A 100 6.46 -11.33 -6.04
N ASN A 101 6.52 -12.65 -6.25
CA ASN A 101 7.00 -13.24 -7.52
C ASN A 101 5.90 -13.28 -8.60
N MET A 102 4.90 -12.41 -8.51
CA MET A 102 3.81 -12.32 -9.48
C MET A 102 4.37 -11.82 -10.83
N SER A 103 3.83 -12.28 -11.96
CA SER A 103 4.15 -11.64 -13.25
C SER A 103 3.53 -10.24 -13.31
N GLU A 104 4.14 -9.33 -14.05
CA GLU A 104 3.59 -7.97 -14.24
C GLU A 104 2.15 -8.00 -14.79
N SER A 105 1.87 -8.91 -15.73
CA SER A 105 0.53 -9.06 -16.29
C SER A 105 -0.49 -9.52 -15.25
N THR A 106 -0.12 -10.45 -14.36
CA THR A 106 -1.00 -10.87 -13.27
C THR A 106 -1.19 -9.75 -12.24
N GLU A 107 -0.17 -8.93 -11.99
CA GLU A 107 -0.27 -7.79 -11.08
C GLU A 107 -1.16 -6.68 -11.66
N ALA A 108 -1.03 -6.42 -12.97
CA ALA A 108 -1.92 -5.53 -13.69
C ALA A 108 -3.38 -6.02 -13.60
N LEU A 109 -3.62 -7.33 -13.79
CA LEU A 109 -4.97 -7.92 -13.64
C LEU A 109 -5.52 -7.77 -12.22
N LEU A 110 -4.70 -7.96 -11.18
CA LEU A 110 -5.09 -7.71 -9.79
C LEU A 110 -5.50 -6.25 -9.57
N ARG A 111 -4.72 -5.31 -10.11
CA ARG A 111 -5.02 -3.87 -9.98
C ARG A 111 -6.25 -3.45 -10.77
N ILE A 112 -6.46 -4.01 -11.96
CA ILE A 112 -7.69 -3.82 -12.74
C ILE A 112 -8.90 -4.36 -11.98
N LEU A 113 -8.79 -5.57 -11.41
CA LEU A 113 -9.84 -6.16 -10.59
C LEU A 113 -10.17 -5.27 -9.38
N ALA A 114 -9.14 -4.75 -8.71
CA ALA A 114 -9.29 -3.83 -7.59
C ALA A 114 -9.91 -2.49 -8.01
N ALA A 115 -9.51 -1.96 -9.17
CA ALA A 115 -10.11 -0.76 -9.76
C ALA A 115 -11.60 -0.94 -10.04
N GLN A 116 -12.03 -2.09 -10.55
CA GLN A 116 -13.46 -2.41 -10.78
C GLN A 116 -14.29 -2.51 -9.50
N GLN A 117 -13.66 -2.72 -8.34
CA GLN A 117 -14.34 -2.73 -7.05
C GLN A 117 -14.45 -1.32 -6.45
N SER A 118 -13.74 -0.34 -7.02
CA SER A 118 -13.79 1.06 -6.59
C SER A 118 -15.06 1.75 -7.12
N LYS A 119 -15.19 3.07 -6.91
CA LYS A 119 -16.22 3.89 -7.56
C LYS A 119 -15.67 4.68 -8.76
N LYS A 120 -14.40 4.46 -9.12
CA LYS A 120 -13.61 5.26 -10.09
C LYS A 120 -13.02 4.38 -11.20
N ASP A 121 -13.75 3.34 -11.58
CA ASP A 121 -13.21 2.18 -12.30
C ASP A 121 -12.56 2.56 -13.63
N GLN A 122 -13.22 3.36 -14.47
CA GLN A 122 -12.75 3.68 -15.83
C GLN A 122 -11.46 4.53 -15.82
N GLU A 123 -11.36 5.49 -14.90
CA GLU A 123 -10.18 6.37 -14.77
C GLU A 123 -8.99 5.59 -14.19
N LEU A 124 -9.22 4.76 -13.17
CA LEU A 124 -8.16 3.96 -12.59
C LEU A 124 -7.64 2.90 -13.56
N ILE A 125 -8.53 2.26 -14.33
CA ILE A 125 -8.13 1.26 -15.33
C ILE A 125 -7.23 1.90 -16.39
N SER A 126 -7.56 3.07 -16.93
CA SER A 126 -6.69 3.72 -17.93
C SER A 126 -5.31 4.02 -17.36
N VAL A 127 -5.22 4.54 -16.13
CA VAL A 127 -3.94 4.84 -15.49
C VAL A 127 -3.13 3.57 -15.21
N VAL A 128 -3.77 2.48 -14.76
CA VAL A 128 -3.10 1.19 -14.56
C VAL A 128 -2.54 0.69 -15.88
N LEU A 129 -3.33 0.69 -16.95
CA LEU A 129 -2.85 0.29 -18.27
C LEU A 129 -1.67 1.17 -18.71
N ASP A 130 -1.78 2.49 -18.56
CA ASP A 130 -0.71 3.40 -18.95
C ASP A 130 0.57 3.17 -18.15
N THR A 131 0.46 2.88 -16.84
CA THR A 131 1.60 2.66 -15.95
C THR A 131 2.39 1.40 -16.35
N PHE A 132 1.68 0.31 -16.63
CA PHE A 132 2.29 -0.97 -16.97
C PHE A 132 2.77 -1.03 -18.43
N PHE A 133 2.06 -0.40 -19.38
CA PHE A 133 2.42 -0.47 -20.80
C PHE A 133 3.38 0.64 -21.28
N HIS A 134 3.56 1.72 -20.51
CA HIS A 134 4.47 2.82 -20.87
C HIS A 134 5.67 2.98 -19.91
N GLY A 135 6.03 1.94 -19.17
CA GLY A 135 7.33 1.84 -18.48
C GLY A 135 7.52 2.77 -17.28
N LYS A 136 6.43 3.19 -16.61
CA LYS A 136 6.50 3.99 -15.36
C LYS A 136 6.53 3.12 -14.09
N TYR A 137 6.66 1.81 -14.28
CA TYR A 137 6.64 0.82 -13.22
C TYR A 137 8.07 0.57 -12.75
N SER A 138 8.37 0.96 -11.51
CA SER A 138 9.71 0.80 -10.94
C SER A 138 9.85 -0.58 -10.30
N GLU A 139 10.91 -1.30 -10.68
CA GLU A 139 11.37 -2.52 -10.02
C GLU A 139 12.20 -2.24 -8.76
N GLU A 140 12.34 -0.99 -8.33
CA GLU A 140 13.23 -0.64 -7.20
C GLU A 140 12.92 -1.49 -5.95
N ASP A 141 13.89 -2.33 -5.61
CA ASP A 141 13.90 -3.16 -4.41
C ASP A 141 14.08 -2.29 -3.16
N GLY A 142 12.96 -1.87 -2.58
CA GLY A 142 12.92 -1.18 -1.30
C GLY A 142 11.66 -1.52 -0.55
N ARG A 143 11.74 -1.62 0.79
CA ARG A 143 10.53 -1.62 1.60
C ARG A 143 9.86 -0.26 1.43
N VAL A 144 8.59 -0.29 1.06
CA VAL A 144 7.78 0.93 0.89
C VAL A 144 6.90 1.06 2.11
N THR A 145 6.99 2.19 2.80
CA THR A 145 6.05 2.56 3.86
C THR A 145 4.90 3.36 3.25
N THR A 146 3.68 3.01 3.64
CA THR A 146 2.47 3.74 3.25
C THR A 146 2.25 4.86 4.28
N ILE A 147 2.31 6.10 3.83
CA ILE A 147 2.05 7.27 4.68
C ILE A 147 0.64 7.76 4.39
N VAL A 148 -0.16 7.87 5.43
CA VAL A 148 -1.54 8.38 5.38
C VAL A 148 -1.58 9.70 6.12
N GLU A 149 -1.89 10.78 5.42
CA GLU A 149 -2.08 12.11 6.01
C GLU A 149 -3.58 12.32 6.25
N LEU A 150 -3.97 12.42 7.52
CA LEU A 150 -5.34 12.76 7.90
C LEU A 150 -5.56 14.27 7.79
N ASN A 151 -6.78 14.66 7.43
CA ASN A 151 -7.25 16.03 7.56
C ASN A 151 -8.16 16.12 8.81
N PRO A 152 -7.62 16.47 10.00
CA PRO A 152 -8.42 16.55 11.23
C PRO A 152 -9.51 17.63 11.18
N ALA A 153 -9.51 18.51 10.17
CA ALA A 153 -10.55 19.52 9.97
C ALA A 153 -11.75 19.01 9.15
N SER A 154 -11.67 17.84 8.52
CA SER A 154 -12.76 17.29 7.68
C SER A 154 -12.83 15.77 7.72
N ASP A 155 -13.86 15.24 8.39
CA ASP A 155 -14.21 13.81 8.37
C ASP A 155 -14.83 13.37 7.02
N SER A 156 -15.07 14.30 6.09
CA SER A 156 -15.73 14.02 4.80
C SER A 156 -14.76 13.81 3.64
N GLU A 157 -13.51 14.23 3.81
CA GLU A 157 -12.46 14.06 2.81
C GLU A 157 -11.71 12.75 3.05
N LEU A 158 -11.43 12.02 1.96
CA LEU A 158 -10.58 10.84 2.06
C LEU A 158 -9.15 11.25 2.44
N PRO A 159 -8.48 10.50 3.32
CA PRO A 159 -7.08 10.72 3.64
C PRO A 159 -6.19 10.73 2.39
N GLN A 160 -5.15 11.56 2.41
CA GLN A 160 -4.15 11.56 1.35
C GLN A 160 -3.15 10.45 1.63
N VAL A 161 -2.83 9.66 0.61
CA VAL A 161 -1.90 8.52 0.75
C VAL A 161 -0.72 8.72 -0.18
N ARG A 162 0.49 8.51 0.34
CA ARG A 162 1.73 8.51 -0.41
C ARG A 162 2.62 7.36 0.01
N PHE A 163 3.52 6.98 -0.88
CA PHE A 163 4.47 5.91 -0.67
C PHE A 163 5.86 6.50 -0.43
N SER A 164 6.50 6.12 0.67
CA SER A 164 7.89 6.47 0.96
C SER A 164 8.75 5.22 0.88
N LEU A 165 9.85 5.30 0.14
CA LEU A 165 10.90 4.30 0.26
C LEU A 165 11.52 4.41 1.67
N ASP A 166 11.77 3.27 2.29
CA ASP A 166 12.42 3.20 3.59
C ASP A 166 13.91 3.64 3.45
N PRO A 167 14.32 4.77 4.04
CA PRO A 167 15.66 5.32 3.86
C PRO A 167 16.77 4.39 4.39
N GLU A 168 16.48 3.51 5.35
CA GLU A 168 17.47 2.56 5.89
C GLU A 168 17.95 1.53 4.83
N LEU A 169 17.15 1.26 3.80
CA LEU A 169 17.49 0.33 2.72
C LEU A 169 18.07 1.00 1.47
N GLN A 170 17.87 2.31 1.30
CA GLN A 170 18.47 3.06 0.18
C GLN A 170 20.01 3.08 0.28
N SER A 171 20.55 3.25 1.49
CA SER A 171 22.00 3.20 1.75
C SER A 171 22.63 1.85 1.40
N ALA A 172 21.93 0.73 1.66
CA ALA A 172 22.41 -0.62 1.37
C ALA A 172 22.39 -0.96 -0.14
N SER A 173 21.46 -0.37 -0.89
CA SER A 173 21.34 -0.54 -2.34
C SER A 173 22.42 0.25 -3.11
N GLU A 174 22.71 1.47 -2.66
CA GLU A 174 23.79 2.32 -3.20
C GLU A 174 25.18 1.72 -2.94
N GLU A 175 25.42 1.14 -1.75
CA GLU A 175 26.67 0.42 -1.44
C GLU A 175 26.88 -0.81 -2.33
N ARG A 176 25.82 -1.58 -2.63
CA ARG A 176 25.90 -2.76 -3.51
C ARG A 176 26.15 -2.39 -4.97
N GLN A 177 25.59 -1.28 -5.45
CA GLN A 177 25.86 -0.78 -6.81
C GLN A 177 27.28 -0.17 -6.91
N GLY A 178 27.76 0.53 -5.87
CA GLY A 178 29.13 1.03 -5.78
C GLY A 178 30.19 -0.09 -5.78
N GLN A 179 29.94 -1.20 -5.07
CA GLN A 179 30.85 -2.35 -5.04
C GLN A 179 30.88 -3.15 -6.36
N ARG A 180 29.78 -3.17 -7.13
CA ARG A 180 29.76 -3.75 -8.50
C ARG A 180 30.50 -2.88 -9.52
N GLY A 181 30.51 -1.56 -9.35
CA GLY A 181 31.30 -0.63 -10.16
C GLY A 181 32.80 -0.77 -9.96
N LEU A 182 33.26 -0.92 -8.70
CA LEU A 182 34.70 -1.05 -8.40
C LEU A 182 35.33 -2.36 -8.90
N ARG A 183 34.55 -3.43 -9.06
CA ARG A 183 35.07 -4.70 -9.61
C ARG A 183 35.27 -4.67 -11.13
N LYS A 184 34.66 -3.73 -11.85
CA LYS A 184 34.81 -3.59 -13.31
C LYS A 184 35.93 -2.63 -13.74
N SER A 185 36.59 -1.91 -12.81
CA SER A 185 37.72 -1.01 -13.13
C SER A 185 39.11 -1.59 -12.80
N LYS A 186 39.20 -2.88 -12.47
CA LYS A 186 40.46 -3.59 -12.13
C LYS A 186 40.77 -4.77 -13.06
N ALA A 187 40.34 -4.71 -14.32
CA ALA A 187 40.74 -5.64 -15.37
C ALA A 187 41.38 -4.86 -16.52
#